data_AF-A0A8J2FFS1-F1
#
_entry.id   AF-A0A8J2FFS1-F1
#
_cell.length_a   1.000
_cell.length_b   1.000
_cell.length_c   1.000
_cell.angle_alpha   90.00
_cell.angle_beta   90.00
_cell.angle_gamma   90.00
#
_symmetry.space_group_name_H-M   'P 1'
#
loop_
_entity.id
_entity.type
_entity.pdbx_description
1 polymer ?
#
loop_
_entity_poly.entity_id
_entity_poly.type
_entity_poly.pdbx_seq_one_letter_code
_entity_poly.pdbx_strand_id
1 'polypeptide(L)'
;MSRRPVETGGSLVFQEGKKIEGEYYIIAVYDDPERNTVSFCAYELETNQTYTLPYTYTELDELFRYNSELMNPTNRDARYHWIIERLDFVVALDSTTSGRKLCLAPEPTPEEEPQDKKKKKKDQEIGGGGGGKLDAATRAKLIAELDTMDDHALYISLVKSEEARKQFLTALHAKRRLEQIKAGQRSHKLDEDQELRMKKLQQQRDFIKSKAVQYQEDQADKKMSMAKMAELMNQAENEAVKKALKKKAEKKQERADWRAAKQKEREREAARARKAKELQEEQFRMLAKRRAIVQEERDIVMKQRQDEILKKRQVALDARLRLRQAKKADALAAAETLEAERQKLRDDADKKKEHFKALEEKRIHAELMREKKRNDEIRDVVLSIQADYREQQMELAEEKKRLIEEKAVKAALDARKRAMLRAQAEEHQQWRKQRALQMAEEEMKNVKEQEWLRRHDADAEKDVLDKNKEPEENEGIPIEDEEILRLKLEQRAREKRKEAESGGRTDV
;
A
#
# COMPACT_ATOMS: atom_id res chain seq x y z
N MET A 1 1.18 21.20 28.34
CA MET A 1 0.87 21.83 27.04
C MET A 1 1.58 21.02 25.98
N SER A 2 0.84 20.21 25.22
CA SER A 2 1.41 19.40 24.13
C SER A 2 2.01 20.34 23.08
N ARG A 3 3.22 20.02 22.60
CA ARG A 3 3.89 20.83 21.59
C ARG A 3 3.23 20.58 20.24
N ARG A 4 2.97 21.67 19.49
CA ARG A 4 2.50 21.62 18.12
C ARG A 4 3.46 20.77 17.25
N PRO A 5 2.96 19.83 16.44
CA PRO A 5 3.76 19.06 15.49
C PRO A 5 4.46 20.00 14.51
N VAL A 6 5.72 19.70 14.22
CA VAL A 6 6.55 20.50 13.30
C VAL A 6 5.99 20.47 11.87
N GLU A 7 5.23 19.42 11.54
CA GLU A 7 4.72 19.17 10.19
C GLU A 7 3.37 19.86 9.89
N THR A 8 2.67 20.41 10.89
CA THR A 8 1.34 21.01 10.68
C THR A 8 1.37 22.55 10.71
N GLY A 9 1.06 23.16 9.56
CA GLY A 9 0.77 24.59 9.39
C GLY A 9 -0.64 24.98 9.88
N GLY A 10 -0.95 26.27 9.93
CA GLY A 10 -2.30 26.76 10.26
C GLY A 10 -2.65 27.06 11.73
N SER A 11 -3.91 27.44 11.99
CA SER A 11 -4.46 27.73 13.33
C SER A 11 -5.29 26.57 13.87
N LEU A 12 -5.29 26.35 15.18
CA LEU A 12 -6.16 25.37 15.83
C LEU A 12 -7.62 25.84 15.74
N VAL A 13 -8.49 25.03 15.11
CA VAL A 13 -9.91 25.37 14.91
C VAL A 13 -10.86 24.51 15.72
N PHE A 14 -10.49 23.26 16.02
CA PHE A 14 -11.36 22.33 16.74
C PHE A 14 -10.53 21.35 17.56
N GLN A 15 -11.06 20.92 18.71
CA GLN A 15 -10.39 19.96 19.58
C GLN A 15 -11.42 19.10 20.32
N GLU A 16 -11.21 17.79 20.31
CA GLU A 16 -12.08 16.81 20.95
C GLU A 16 -11.26 15.63 21.49
N GLY A 17 -11.69 15.02 22.60
CA GLY A 17 -11.07 13.81 23.14
C GLY A 17 -11.77 12.57 22.62
N LYS A 18 -11.02 11.57 22.14
CA LYS A 18 -11.58 10.31 21.62
C LYS A 18 -10.81 9.12 22.15
N LYS A 19 -11.52 8.02 22.42
CA LYS A 19 -10.92 6.72 22.73
C LYS A 19 -10.80 5.88 21.46
N ILE A 20 -9.58 5.49 21.09
CA ILE A 20 -9.31 4.66 19.91
C ILE A 20 -8.54 3.43 20.39
N GLU A 21 -8.99 2.22 20.05
CA GLU A 21 -8.36 0.94 20.44
C GLU A 21 -8.10 0.76 21.96
N GLY A 22 -8.88 1.43 22.83
CA GLY A 22 -8.71 1.34 24.29
C GLY A 22 -7.91 2.48 24.91
N GLU A 23 -7.20 3.27 24.10
CA GLU A 23 -6.32 4.37 24.52
C GLU A 23 -6.99 5.73 24.30
N TYR A 24 -6.70 6.71 25.17
CA TYR A 24 -7.26 8.06 25.08
C TYR A 24 -6.37 8.98 24.29
N TYR A 25 -6.94 9.57 23.24
CA TYR A 25 -6.29 10.52 22.36
C TYR A 25 -6.96 11.88 22.44
N ILE A 26 -6.16 12.93 22.34
CA ILE A 26 -6.66 14.28 22.09
C ILE A 26 -6.56 14.51 20.59
N ILE A 27 -7.69 14.71 19.92
CA ILE A 27 -7.73 15.03 18.50
C ILE A 27 -7.81 16.55 18.35
N ALA A 28 -6.88 17.12 17.59
CA ALA A 28 -6.84 18.54 17.27
C ALA A 28 -6.91 18.73 15.74
N VAL A 29 -7.71 19.70 15.31
CA VAL A 29 -7.88 20.06 13.90
C VAL A 29 -7.20 21.40 13.65
N TYR A 30 -6.25 21.42 12.73
CA TYR A 30 -5.57 22.63 12.28
C TYR A 30 -6.04 23.01 10.89
N ASP A 31 -6.42 24.27 10.72
CA ASP A 31 -6.83 24.83 9.43
C ASP A 31 -5.71 25.72 8.89
N ASP A 32 -5.16 25.34 7.73
CA ASP A 32 -4.13 26.11 7.03
C ASP A 32 -4.69 26.69 5.73
N PRO A 33 -5.17 27.95 5.75
CA PRO A 33 -5.75 28.59 4.56
C PRO A 33 -4.69 28.90 3.50
N GLU A 34 -3.40 28.96 3.84
CA GLU A 34 -2.34 29.23 2.86
C GLU A 34 -2.06 28.00 1.98
N ARG A 35 -2.19 26.80 2.56
CA ARG A 35 -1.97 25.52 1.87
C ARG A 35 -3.26 24.86 1.39
N ASN A 36 -4.43 25.42 1.70
CA ASN A 36 -5.75 24.83 1.44
C ASN A 36 -5.90 23.41 2.04
N THR A 37 -5.34 23.21 3.24
CA THR A 37 -5.32 21.90 3.91
C THR A 37 -5.83 21.99 5.34
N VAL A 38 -6.62 20.99 5.73
CA VAL A 38 -7.07 20.75 7.11
C VAL A 38 -6.34 19.52 7.63
N SER A 39 -5.66 19.63 8.77
CA SER A 39 -4.87 18.53 9.35
C SER A 39 -5.46 18.06 10.67
N PHE A 40 -5.79 16.77 10.74
CA PHE A 40 -6.24 16.10 11.97
C PHE A 40 -5.04 15.47 12.68
N CYS A 41 -4.82 15.85 13.94
CA CYS A 41 -3.70 15.38 14.76
C CYS A 41 -4.22 14.62 15.97
N ALA A 42 -3.84 13.35 16.11
CA ALA A 42 -4.10 12.57 17.31
C ALA A 42 -2.86 12.58 18.23
N TYR A 43 -3.02 13.14 19.43
CA TYR A 43 -1.98 13.15 20.46
C TYR A 43 -2.22 12.03 21.46
N GLU A 44 -1.23 11.16 21.59
CA GLU A 44 -1.21 10.08 22.57
C GLU A 44 -0.72 10.61 23.93
N LEU A 45 -1.51 10.42 24.98
CA LEU A 45 -1.21 10.96 26.31
C LEU A 45 -0.02 10.29 27.00
N GLU A 46 0.24 9.01 26.70
CA GLU A 46 1.26 8.22 27.41
C GLU A 46 2.65 8.35 26.77
N THR A 47 2.73 8.25 25.44
CA THR A 47 4.02 8.20 24.73
C THR A 47 4.43 9.54 24.11
N ASN A 48 3.59 10.57 24.20
CA ASN A 48 3.74 11.87 23.52
C ASN A 48 3.92 11.75 21.98
N GLN A 49 3.52 10.61 21.40
CA GLN A 49 3.51 10.46 19.94
C GLN A 49 2.36 11.25 19.34
N THR A 50 2.58 11.79 18.15
CA THR A 50 1.55 12.51 17.40
C THR A 50 1.39 11.89 16.02
N TYR A 51 0.15 11.59 15.67
CA TYR A 51 -0.22 11.03 14.38
C TYR A 51 -1.00 12.08 13.59
N THR A 52 -0.60 12.33 12.35
CA THR A 52 -1.17 13.38 11.51
C THR A 52 -1.88 12.80 10.28
N LEU A 53 -3.07 13.32 9.97
CA LEU A 53 -3.85 13.00 8.79
C LEU A 53 -4.27 14.31 8.10
N PRO A 54 -3.53 14.73 7.05
CA PRO A 54 -3.88 15.92 6.27
C PRO A 54 -4.94 15.60 5.20
N TYR A 55 -5.90 16.51 5.04
CA TYR A 55 -6.85 16.54 3.92
C TYR A 55 -6.77 17.89 3.23
N THR A 56 -6.85 17.89 1.90
CA THR A 56 -7.14 19.10 1.13
C THR A 56 -8.64 19.46 1.27
N TYR A 57 -9.01 20.73 1.10
CA TYR A 57 -10.44 21.11 1.15
C TYR A 57 -11.30 20.33 0.15
N THR A 58 -10.76 20.01 -1.03
CA THR A 58 -11.45 19.20 -2.05
C THR A 58 -11.69 17.77 -1.59
N GLU A 59 -10.67 17.11 -1.02
CA GLU A 59 -10.82 15.75 -0.46
C GLU A 59 -11.81 15.75 0.71
N LEU A 60 -11.77 16.78 1.55
CA LEU A 60 -12.68 16.94 2.67
C LEU A 60 -14.14 17.07 2.19
N ASP A 61 -14.39 17.79 1.10
CA ASP A 61 -15.74 17.95 0.53
C ASP A 61 -16.24 16.66 -0.15
N GLU A 62 -15.36 15.91 -0.80
CA GLU A 62 -15.68 14.62 -1.43
C GLU A 62 -16.21 13.59 -0.41
N LEU A 63 -15.66 13.58 0.81
CA LEU A 63 -16.11 12.69 1.89
C LEU A 63 -17.59 12.88 2.25
N PHE A 64 -18.14 14.09 2.06
CA PHE A 64 -19.53 14.41 2.43
C PHE A 64 -20.48 14.49 1.23
N ARG A 65 -20.05 14.11 0.02
CA ARG A 65 -20.86 14.18 -1.20
C ARG A 65 -22.21 13.44 -1.09
N TYR A 66 -22.28 12.41 -0.24
CA TYR A 66 -23.48 11.60 -0.01
C TYR A 66 -24.27 11.98 1.27
N ASN A 67 -23.77 12.93 2.08
CA ASN A 67 -24.43 13.42 3.29
C ASN A 67 -24.86 14.88 3.11
N SER A 68 -26.11 15.09 2.71
CA SER A 68 -26.67 16.41 2.41
C SER A 68 -26.62 17.40 3.59
N GLU A 69 -26.64 16.92 4.84
CA GLU A 69 -26.57 17.76 6.04
C GLU A 69 -25.15 18.27 6.35
N LEU A 70 -24.14 17.48 5.98
CA LEU A 70 -22.71 17.79 6.21
C LEU A 70 -22.02 18.42 5.00
N MET A 71 -22.73 18.48 3.86
CA MET A 71 -22.28 19.18 2.66
C MET A 71 -22.34 20.71 2.81
N ASN A 72 -23.02 21.23 3.84
CA ASN A 72 -23.09 22.67 4.07
C ASN A 72 -21.77 23.21 4.69
N PRO A 73 -21.04 24.12 4.00
CA PRO A 73 -19.75 24.63 4.48
C PRO A 73 -19.82 25.44 5.79
N THR A 74 -21.01 25.87 6.19
CA THR A 74 -21.22 26.64 7.43
C THR A 74 -21.15 25.77 8.68
N ASN A 75 -21.34 24.44 8.54
CA ASN A 75 -21.35 23.51 9.67
C ASN A 75 -20.00 22.79 9.84
N ARG A 76 -18.92 23.56 9.99
CA ARG A 76 -17.54 23.05 10.06
C ARG A 76 -17.34 22.08 11.23
N ASP A 77 -17.91 22.41 12.39
CA ASP A 77 -17.75 21.60 13.60
C ASP A 77 -18.38 20.21 13.45
N ALA A 78 -19.57 20.11 12.86
CA ALA A 78 -20.20 18.81 12.61
C ALA A 78 -19.41 17.96 11.61
N ARG A 79 -18.77 18.59 10.61
CA ARG A 79 -17.88 17.90 9.67
C ARG A 79 -16.63 17.36 10.37
N TYR A 80 -16.02 18.15 11.25
CA TYR A 80 -14.88 17.73 12.04
C TYR A 80 -15.25 16.58 12.97
N HIS A 81 -16.37 16.70 13.69
CA HIS A 81 -16.86 15.65 14.57
C HIS A 81 -17.12 14.33 13.82
N TRP A 82 -17.79 14.38 12.66
CA TRP A 82 -18.07 13.19 11.85
C TRP A 82 -16.79 12.43 11.43
N ILE A 83 -15.73 13.17 11.11
CA ILE A 83 -14.42 12.61 10.78
C ILE A 83 -13.80 12.01 12.04
N ILE A 84 -13.81 12.77 13.14
CA ILE A 84 -13.25 12.34 14.43
C ILE A 84 -13.87 11.02 14.88
N GLU A 85 -15.19 10.86 14.83
CA GLU A 85 -15.90 9.60 15.15
C GLU A 85 -15.41 8.37 14.38
N ARG A 86 -14.88 8.58 13.17
CA ARG A 86 -14.44 7.53 12.24
C ARG A 86 -12.93 7.39 12.16
N LEU A 87 -12.17 8.17 12.92
CA LEU A 87 -10.71 8.00 13.00
C LEU A 87 -10.34 6.67 13.64
N ASP A 88 -9.47 5.93 12.96
CA ASP A 88 -8.94 4.64 13.36
C ASP A 88 -7.45 4.53 13.00
N PHE A 89 -6.73 3.56 13.58
CA PHE A 89 -5.33 3.29 13.26
C PHE A 89 -5.21 2.08 12.33
N VAL A 90 -4.45 2.24 11.24
CA VAL A 90 -4.02 1.10 10.41
C VAL A 90 -2.54 0.88 10.61
N VAL A 91 -2.17 -0.39 10.77
CA VAL A 91 -0.77 -0.80 10.79
C VAL A 91 -0.19 -0.64 9.38
N ALA A 92 0.53 0.44 9.14
CA ALA A 92 1.24 0.69 7.90
C ALA A 92 2.49 -0.20 7.86
N LEU A 93 2.55 -1.14 6.90
CA LEU A 93 3.71 -2.00 6.67
C LEU A 93 4.96 -1.25 6.16
N ASP A 94 4.85 0.04 5.83
CA ASP A 94 5.83 0.76 5.00
C ASP A 94 6.64 1.87 5.72
N SER A 95 6.72 1.90 7.06
CA SER A 95 7.57 2.90 7.72
C SER A 95 8.32 2.42 8.96
N THR A 96 9.58 2.84 9.04
CA THR A 96 10.64 2.48 9.99
C THR A 96 10.41 2.96 11.43
N THR A 97 9.27 3.57 11.72
CA THR A 97 8.90 4.09 13.04
C THR A 97 7.52 3.57 13.39
N SER A 98 7.38 2.94 14.57
CA SER A 98 6.14 2.35 15.15
C SER A 98 4.91 2.48 14.25
N GLY A 99 4.71 1.47 13.38
CA GLY A 99 3.92 1.57 12.15
C GLY A 99 2.40 1.70 12.31
N ARG A 100 1.87 2.55 13.19
CA ARG A 100 0.45 2.95 13.20
C ARG A 100 0.30 4.27 12.42
N LYS A 101 -0.61 4.31 11.45
CA LYS A 101 -0.99 5.53 10.72
C LYS A 101 -2.47 5.79 10.94
N LEU A 102 -2.82 7.05 11.19
CA LEU A 102 -4.20 7.49 11.35
C LEU A 102 -4.93 7.42 9.99
N CYS A 103 -6.12 6.82 9.97
CA CYS A 103 -6.96 6.66 8.78
C CYS A 103 -8.45 6.81 9.13
N LEU A 104 -9.29 6.87 8.10
CA LEU A 104 -10.74 6.95 8.25
C LEU A 104 -11.38 5.57 8.03
N ALA A 105 -12.10 5.06 9.03
CA ALA A 105 -12.89 3.84 8.94
C ALA A 105 -14.24 4.09 8.22
N PRO A 106 -14.78 3.09 7.50
CA PRO A 106 -16.07 3.21 6.80
C PRO A 106 -17.27 3.23 7.75
N GLU A 107 -17.13 2.65 8.95
CA GLU A 107 -18.13 2.67 10.01
C GLU A 107 -17.59 3.48 11.20
N PRO A 108 -18.44 4.18 11.97
CA PRO A 108 -18.01 4.86 13.18
C PRO A 108 -17.38 3.83 14.13
N THR A 109 -16.15 4.10 14.56
CA THR A 109 -15.42 3.25 15.51
C THR A 109 -16.29 3.01 16.73
N PRO A 110 -16.55 1.76 17.14
CA PRO A 110 -17.41 1.47 18.28
C PRO A 110 -16.77 2.04 19.55
N GLU A 111 -17.35 3.12 20.05
CA GLU A 111 -17.06 3.56 21.40
C GLU A 111 -17.67 2.53 22.36
N GLU A 112 -16.83 1.86 23.16
CA GLU A 112 -17.32 1.21 24.39
C GLU A 112 -17.76 2.32 25.35
N GLU A 113 -18.95 2.85 25.12
CA GLU A 113 -19.58 3.76 26.07
C GLU A 113 -19.99 2.97 27.33
N PRO A 114 -19.70 3.51 28.53
CA PRO A 114 -20.46 3.14 29.72
C PRO A 114 -21.93 3.55 29.49
N GLN A 115 -22.82 2.59 29.72
CA GLN A 115 -24.27 2.77 29.70
C GLN A 115 -24.67 4.03 30.48
N ASP A 116 -25.16 5.06 29.79
CA ASP A 116 -26.39 5.78 30.15
C ASP A 116 -26.62 6.99 29.24
N LYS A 117 -27.62 6.87 28.36
CA LYS A 117 -28.69 7.86 28.15
C LYS A 117 -29.67 7.39 27.08
N LYS A 118 -30.80 6.88 27.55
CA LYS A 118 -32.03 6.72 26.75
C LYS A 118 -32.43 8.09 26.15
N LYS A 119 -32.29 8.28 24.84
CA LYS A 119 -33.02 9.29 24.09
C LYS A 119 -34.03 8.61 23.16
N LYS A 120 -35.28 9.00 23.38
CA LYS A 120 -36.51 8.58 22.69
C LYS A 120 -36.38 8.80 21.18
N LYS A 121 -36.50 7.74 20.38
CA LYS A 121 -36.90 7.84 18.98
C LYS A 121 -38.40 8.15 18.93
N LYS A 122 -38.72 9.31 18.35
CA LYS A 122 -40.06 9.76 18.03
C LYS A 122 -40.30 9.29 16.60
N ASP A 123 -41.21 8.34 16.41
CA ASP A 123 -41.65 7.93 15.08
C ASP A 123 -42.27 9.14 14.38
N GLN A 124 -41.67 9.51 13.26
CA GLN A 124 -42.13 10.56 12.37
C GLN A 124 -43.02 9.87 11.33
N GLU A 125 -44.32 10.06 11.48
CA GLU A 125 -45.34 9.66 10.51
C GLU A 125 -44.98 10.23 9.13
N ILE A 126 -44.80 9.33 8.16
CA ILE A 126 -44.79 9.68 6.75
C ILE A 126 -46.24 9.98 6.36
N GLY A 127 -46.60 11.26 6.46
CA GLY A 127 -47.81 11.82 5.88
C GLY A 127 -47.75 11.78 4.35
N GLY A 128 -48.15 10.66 3.75
CA GLY A 128 -48.39 10.52 2.32
C GLY A 128 -49.79 10.98 1.94
N GLY A 129 -50.04 12.29 2.00
CA GLY A 129 -51.21 12.92 1.38
C GLY A 129 -50.97 13.10 -0.13
N GLY A 130 -51.98 12.78 -0.95
CA GLY A 130 -51.97 13.18 -2.36
C GLY A 130 -52.62 12.19 -3.33
N GLY A 131 -53.80 11.66 -3.01
CA GLY A 131 -54.63 10.93 -3.97
C GLY A 131 -55.16 11.86 -5.06
N GLY A 132 -54.32 12.15 -6.06
CA GLY A 132 -54.74 12.76 -7.32
C GLY A 132 -55.63 11.78 -8.08
N LYS A 133 -56.84 12.21 -8.42
CA LYS A 133 -57.79 11.45 -9.24
C LYS A 133 -57.22 11.31 -10.67
N LEU A 134 -56.39 10.29 -10.88
CA LEU A 134 -56.04 9.79 -12.21
C LEU A 134 -57.32 9.34 -12.92
N ASP A 135 -57.58 9.93 -14.08
CA ASP A 135 -58.71 9.63 -14.96
C ASP A 135 -58.72 8.15 -15.34
N ALA A 136 -59.90 7.55 -15.42
CA ALA A 136 -60.08 6.10 -15.57
C ALA A 136 -59.37 5.57 -16.85
N ALA A 137 -59.29 6.40 -17.89
CA ALA A 137 -58.58 6.09 -19.13
C ALA A 137 -57.06 6.00 -18.95
N THR A 138 -56.47 6.85 -18.10
CA THR A 138 -55.03 6.77 -17.76
C THR A 138 -54.70 5.60 -16.85
N ARG A 139 -55.61 5.21 -15.94
CA ARG A 139 -55.45 3.97 -15.15
C ARG A 139 -55.50 2.73 -16.04
N ALA A 140 -56.41 2.67 -17.00
CA ALA A 140 -56.52 1.52 -17.90
C ALA A 140 -55.29 1.38 -18.81
N LYS A 141 -54.72 2.49 -19.30
CA LYS A 141 -53.46 2.47 -20.06
C LYS A 141 -52.26 2.04 -19.22
N LEU A 142 -52.12 2.55 -18.00
CA LEU A 142 -51.05 2.16 -17.08
C LEU A 142 -51.16 0.68 -16.67
N ILE A 143 -52.37 0.16 -16.46
CA ILE A 143 -52.58 -1.27 -16.19
C ILE A 143 -52.19 -2.12 -17.41
N ALA A 144 -52.54 -1.69 -18.63
CA ALA A 144 -52.15 -2.39 -19.85
C ALA A 144 -50.63 -2.34 -20.13
N GLU A 145 -49.96 -1.23 -19.80
CA GLU A 145 -48.49 -1.13 -19.87
C GLU A 145 -47.80 -2.00 -18.81
N LEU A 146 -48.33 -2.05 -17.59
CA LEU A 146 -47.87 -2.95 -16.52
C LEU A 146 -48.05 -4.43 -16.90
N ASP A 147 -49.14 -4.79 -17.57
CA ASP A 147 -49.39 -6.17 -18.05
C ASP A 147 -48.45 -6.57 -19.20
N THR A 148 -47.81 -5.61 -19.87
CA THR A 148 -46.78 -5.85 -20.89
C THR A 148 -45.36 -5.87 -20.35
N MET A 149 -45.15 -5.49 -19.08
CA MET A 149 -43.86 -5.71 -18.43
C MET A 149 -43.78 -7.17 -18.02
N ASP A 150 -42.91 -7.91 -18.69
CA ASP A 150 -42.66 -9.33 -18.41
C ASP A 150 -41.93 -9.47 -17.06
N ASP A 151 -42.69 -9.36 -15.97
CA ASP A 151 -42.23 -9.43 -14.58
C ASP A 151 -41.43 -10.72 -14.31
N HIS A 152 -41.72 -11.77 -15.08
CA HIS A 152 -40.99 -13.03 -14.99
C HIS A 152 -39.57 -12.90 -15.55
N ALA A 153 -39.39 -12.22 -16.69
CA ALA A 153 -38.06 -11.94 -17.25
C ALA A 153 -37.25 -11.00 -16.33
N LEU A 154 -37.90 -10.00 -15.73
CA LEU A 154 -37.28 -9.11 -14.75
C LEU A 154 -36.84 -9.88 -13.50
N TYR A 155 -37.70 -10.74 -12.96
CA TYR A 155 -37.40 -11.62 -11.82
C TYR A 155 -36.24 -12.58 -12.13
N ILE A 156 -36.21 -13.21 -13.31
CA ILE A 156 -35.09 -14.09 -13.71
C ILE A 156 -33.78 -13.30 -13.79
N SER A 157 -33.80 -12.08 -14.34
CA SER A 157 -32.61 -11.22 -14.41
C SER A 157 -32.13 -10.81 -13.01
N LEU A 158 -33.07 -10.51 -12.10
CA LEU A 158 -32.79 -10.13 -10.73
C LEU A 158 -32.20 -11.31 -9.95
N VAL A 159 -32.78 -12.50 -10.04
CA VAL A 159 -32.26 -13.72 -9.40
C VAL A 159 -30.87 -14.07 -9.91
N LYS A 160 -30.61 -13.99 -11.23
CA LYS A 160 -29.26 -14.19 -11.79
C LYS A 160 -28.27 -13.14 -11.27
N SER A 161 -28.69 -11.89 -11.13
CA SER A 161 -27.84 -10.82 -10.58
C SER A 161 -27.56 -11.01 -9.08
N GLU A 162 -28.53 -11.53 -8.32
CA GLU A 162 -28.37 -11.86 -6.90
C GLU A 162 -27.47 -13.08 -6.69
N GLU A 163 -27.59 -14.10 -7.54
CA GLU A 163 -26.68 -15.26 -7.53
C GLU A 163 -25.26 -14.83 -7.88
N ALA A 164 -25.08 -13.99 -8.89
CA ALA A 164 -23.78 -13.41 -9.24
C ALA A 164 -23.20 -12.58 -8.07
N ARG A 165 -24.03 -11.78 -7.40
CA ARG A 165 -23.64 -11.02 -6.21
C ARG A 165 -23.23 -11.94 -5.06
N LYS A 166 -23.97 -13.02 -4.80
CA LYS A 166 -23.62 -14.01 -3.78
C LYS A 166 -22.31 -14.70 -4.10
N GLN A 167 -22.09 -15.12 -5.35
CA GLN A 167 -20.82 -15.73 -5.79
C GLN A 167 -19.65 -14.75 -5.69
N PHE A 168 -19.86 -13.48 -6.03
CA PHE A 168 -18.85 -12.45 -5.86
C PHE A 168 -18.50 -12.23 -4.38
N LEU A 169 -19.50 -12.14 -3.50
CA LEU A 169 -19.28 -11.97 -2.07
C LEU A 169 -18.59 -13.20 -1.46
N THR A 170 -18.98 -14.42 -1.82
CA THR A 170 -18.28 -15.63 -1.32
C THR A 170 -16.84 -15.69 -1.82
N ALA A 171 -16.56 -15.33 -3.07
CA ALA A 171 -15.21 -15.22 -3.60
C ALA A 171 -14.38 -14.12 -2.89
N LEU A 172 -15.01 -12.99 -2.54
CA LEU A 172 -14.37 -11.90 -1.80
C LEU A 172 -14.03 -12.33 -0.37
N HIS A 173 -14.97 -12.98 0.33
CA HIS A 173 -14.72 -13.54 1.66
C HIS A 173 -13.65 -14.65 1.63
N ALA A 174 -13.64 -15.49 0.59
CA ALA A 174 -12.60 -16.50 0.40
C ALA A 174 -11.21 -15.85 0.18
N LYS A 175 -11.12 -14.80 -0.65
CA LYS A 175 -9.88 -14.02 -0.82
C LYS A 175 -9.42 -13.38 0.49
N ARG A 176 -10.33 -12.77 1.25
CA ARG A 176 -10.02 -12.17 2.57
C ARG A 176 -9.50 -13.21 3.56
N ARG A 177 -10.13 -14.40 3.64
CA ARG A 177 -9.64 -15.51 4.48
C ARG A 177 -8.25 -15.98 4.05
N LEU A 178 -8.00 -16.08 2.75
CA LEU A 178 -6.72 -16.51 2.20
C LEU A 178 -5.62 -15.48 2.51
N GLU A 179 -5.92 -14.19 2.40
CA GLU A 179 -5.02 -13.12 2.84
C GLU A 179 -4.77 -13.12 4.34
N GLN A 180 -5.80 -13.37 5.16
CA GLN A 180 -5.66 -13.49 6.61
C GLN A 180 -4.77 -14.69 6.99
N ILE A 181 -4.91 -15.83 6.31
CA ILE A 181 -4.04 -16.99 6.50
C ILE A 181 -2.60 -16.67 6.07
N LYS A 182 -2.41 -15.98 4.92
CA LYS A 182 -1.07 -15.54 4.48
C LYS A 182 -0.44 -14.55 5.45
N ALA A 183 -1.22 -13.63 6.02
CA ALA A 183 -0.76 -12.71 7.07
C ALA A 183 -0.36 -13.47 8.33
N GLY A 184 -1.17 -14.45 8.76
CA GLY A 184 -0.84 -15.34 9.88
C GLY A 184 0.45 -16.14 9.64
N GLN A 185 0.66 -16.68 8.43
CA GLN A 185 1.90 -17.38 8.08
C GLN A 185 3.13 -16.46 8.07
N ARG A 186 2.97 -15.19 7.67
CA ARG A 186 4.05 -14.20 7.75
C ARG A 186 4.37 -13.84 9.21
N SER A 187 3.35 -13.68 10.05
CA SER A 187 3.53 -13.46 11.49
C SER A 187 4.24 -14.65 12.14
N HIS A 188 3.79 -15.87 11.88
CA HIS A 188 4.39 -17.09 12.44
C HIS A 188 5.87 -17.25 12.04
N LYS A 189 6.22 -16.95 10.79
CA LYS A 189 7.63 -16.96 10.36
C LYS A 189 8.48 -15.89 11.04
N LEU A 190 7.88 -14.72 11.31
CA LEU A 190 8.53 -13.66 12.08
C LEU A 190 8.78 -14.10 13.52
N ASP A 191 7.78 -14.73 14.14
CA ASP A 191 7.89 -15.26 15.51
C ASP A 191 8.94 -16.38 15.59
N GLU A 192 8.98 -17.29 14.61
CA GLU A 192 10.02 -18.32 14.49
C GLU A 192 11.43 -17.70 14.37
N ASP A 193 11.62 -16.67 13.53
CA ASP A 193 12.92 -16.00 13.37
C ASP A 193 13.32 -15.24 14.66
N GLN A 194 12.36 -14.60 15.34
CA GLN A 194 12.60 -13.97 16.64
C GLN A 194 13.00 -14.99 17.70
N GLU A 195 12.31 -16.13 17.78
CA GLU A 195 12.67 -17.21 18.70
C GLU A 195 14.06 -17.77 18.41
N LEU A 196 14.42 -17.97 17.14
CA LEU A 196 15.75 -18.44 16.75
C LEU A 196 16.84 -17.44 17.14
N ARG A 197 16.60 -16.13 16.97
CA ARG A 197 17.52 -15.07 17.43
C ARG A 197 17.66 -15.08 18.95
N MET A 198 16.55 -15.21 19.68
CA MET A 198 16.56 -15.29 21.14
C MET A 198 17.30 -16.53 21.64
N LYS A 199 17.07 -17.70 21.04
CA LYS A 199 17.80 -18.94 21.33
C LYS A 199 19.30 -18.77 21.08
N LYS A 200 19.70 -18.12 19.97
CA LYS A 200 21.10 -17.84 19.65
C LYS A 200 21.76 -16.89 20.65
N LEU A 201 21.06 -15.81 21.04
CA LEU A 201 21.52 -14.89 22.08
C LEU A 201 21.67 -15.59 23.43
N GLN A 202 20.74 -16.48 23.77
CA GLN A 202 20.79 -17.28 24.99
C GLN A 202 21.97 -18.24 24.98
N GLN A 203 22.21 -18.96 23.89
CA GLN A 203 23.39 -19.80 23.71
C GLN A 203 24.70 -19.00 23.85
N GLN A 204 24.78 -17.79 23.27
CA GLN A 204 25.94 -16.93 23.44
C GLN A 204 26.13 -16.49 24.90
N ARG A 205 25.03 -16.14 25.59
CA ARG A 205 25.06 -15.76 27.00
C ARG A 205 25.51 -16.93 27.89
N ASP A 206 25.03 -18.14 27.61
CA ASP A 206 25.40 -19.34 28.35
C ASP A 206 26.85 -19.75 28.07
N PHE A 207 27.34 -19.59 26.84
CA PHE A 207 28.75 -19.76 26.50
C PHE A 207 29.66 -18.78 27.25
N ILE A 208 29.27 -17.50 27.34
CA ILE A 208 30.03 -16.49 28.10
C ILE A 208 30.04 -16.83 29.59
N LYS A 209 28.89 -17.23 30.15
CA LYS A 209 28.80 -17.66 31.56
C LYS A 209 29.68 -18.88 31.84
N SER A 210 29.62 -19.90 30.98
CA SER A 210 30.47 -21.10 31.06
C SER A 210 31.95 -20.73 31.07
N LYS A 211 32.37 -19.87 30.14
CA LYS A 211 33.76 -19.39 30.06
C LYS A 211 34.17 -18.59 31.30
N ALA A 212 33.27 -17.76 31.83
CA ALA A 212 33.52 -16.99 33.05
C ALA A 212 33.70 -17.90 34.28
N VAL A 213 32.90 -18.96 34.41
CA VAL A 213 33.04 -19.96 35.48
C VAL A 213 34.38 -20.68 35.35
N GLN A 214 34.76 -21.13 34.15
CA GLN A 214 36.08 -21.75 33.91
C GLN A 214 37.23 -20.82 34.30
N TYR A 215 37.15 -19.53 33.96
CA TYR A 215 38.18 -18.56 34.38
C TYR A 215 38.22 -18.36 35.91
N GLN A 216 37.09 -18.44 36.60
CA GLN A 216 37.05 -18.38 38.06
C GLN A 216 37.65 -19.62 38.70
N GLU A 217 37.37 -20.81 38.17
CA GLU A 217 37.96 -22.08 38.59
C GLU A 217 39.48 -22.07 38.37
N ASP A 218 39.95 -21.70 37.17
CA ASP A 218 41.38 -21.57 36.87
C ASP A 218 42.10 -20.57 37.79
N GLN A 219 41.43 -19.47 38.16
CA GLN A 219 41.95 -18.49 39.11
C GLN A 219 41.99 -19.05 40.54
N ALA A 220 40.99 -19.83 40.94
CA ALA A 220 40.96 -20.52 42.23
C ALA A 220 42.07 -21.56 42.31
N ASP A 221 42.29 -22.35 41.26
CA ASP A 221 43.37 -23.33 41.17
C ASP A 221 44.75 -22.69 41.22
N LYS A 222 44.94 -21.57 40.51
CA LYS A 222 46.19 -20.78 40.61
C LYS A 222 46.41 -20.26 42.03
N LYS A 223 45.37 -19.76 42.69
CA LYS A 223 45.47 -19.30 44.09
C LYS A 223 45.80 -20.47 45.03
N MET A 224 45.17 -21.62 44.86
CA MET A 224 45.48 -22.83 45.64
C MET A 224 46.91 -23.32 45.41
N SER A 225 47.39 -23.30 44.16
CA SER A 225 48.77 -23.65 43.81
C SER A 225 49.78 -22.66 44.41
N MET A 226 49.50 -21.35 44.33
CA MET A 226 50.31 -20.32 44.96
C MET A 226 50.32 -20.44 46.50
N ALA A 227 49.19 -20.75 47.11
CA ALA A 227 49.10 -20.99 48.56
C ALA A 227 49.95 -22.20 48.98
N LYS A 228 49.89 -23.32 48.24
CA LYS A 228 50.77 -24.48 48.47
C LYS A 228 52.25 -24.13 48.31
N MET A 229 52.61 -23.32 47.33
CA MET A 229 54.00 -22.86 47.14
C MET A 229 54.47 -21.95 48.29
N ALA A 230 53.59 -21.07 48.78
CA ALA A 230 53.87 -20.21 49.93
C ALA A 230 54.04 -21.00 51.23
N GLU A 231 53.23 -22.04 51.45
CA GLU A 231 53.40 -22.97 52.57
C GLU A 231 54.75 -23.69 52.52
N LEU A 232 55.16 -24.19 51.35
CA LEU A 232 56.48 -24.81 51.17
C LEU A 232 57.63 -23.82 51.42
N MET A 233 57.50 -22.57 50.99
CA MET A 233 58.50 -21.53 51.28
C MET A 233 58.57 -21.22 52.78
N ASN A 234 57.43 -21.08 53.46
CA ASN A 234 57.39 -20.86 54.91
C ASN A 234 57.98 -22.04 55.69
N GLN A 235 57.77 -23.28 55.24
CA GLN A 235 58.42 -24.45 55.85
C GLN A 235 59.95 -24.40 55.68
N ALA A 236 60.44 -24.04 54.50
CA ALA A 236 61.87 -23.88 54.24
C ALA A 236 62.51 -22.73 55.05
N GLU A 237 61.82 -21.60 55.19
CA GLU A 237 62.25 -20.49 56.03
C GLU A 237 62.31 -20.90 57.52
N ASN A 238 61.29 -21.59 58.02
CA ASN A 238 61.26 -22.10 59.39
C ASN A 238 62.40 -23.10 59.66
N GLU A 239 62.75 -23.95 58.69
CA GLU A 239 63.91 -24.83 58.79
C GLU A 239 65.24 -24.06 58.79
N ALA A 240 65.36 -23.02 57.97
CA ALA A 240 66.54 -22.16 57.94
C ALA A 240 66.72 -21.39 59.26
N VAL A 241 65.63 -20.89 59.86
CA VAL A 241 65.62 -20.25 61.18
C VAL A 241 66.04 -21.24 62.27
N LYS A 242 65.53 -22.48 62.26
CA LYS A 242 65.96 -23.55 63.18
C LYS A 242 67.46 -23.86 63.05
N LYS A 243 67.99 -23.93 61.81
CA LYS A 243 69.43 -24.12 61.55
C LYS A 243 70.27 -22.93 62.04
N ALA A 244 69.79 -21.71 61.87
CA ALA A 244 70.46 -20.50 62.36
C ALA A 244 70.49 -20.42 63.91
N LEU A 245 69.42 -20.84 64.58
CA LEU A 245 69.36 -20.93 66.04
C LEU A 245 70.32 -22.00 66.60
N LYS A 246 70.41 -23.18 65.97
CA LYS A 246 71.40 -24.21 66.34
C LYS A 246 72.84 -23.69 66.22
N LYS A 247 73.18 -23.02 65.10
CA LYS A 247 74.49 -22.37 64.92
C LYS A 247 74.79 -21.26 65.93
N LYS A 248 73.77 -20.52 66.39
CA LYS A 248 73.93 -19.52 67.47
C LYS A 248 74.17 -20.16 68.83
N ALA A 249 73.58 -21.32 69.11
CA ALA A 249 73.83 -22.07 70.35
C ALA A 249 75.26 -22.64 70.38
N GLU A 250 75.74 -23.22 69.28
CA GLU A 250 77.11 -23.72 69.11
C GLU A 250 78.16 -22.62 69.31
N LYS A 251 77.96 -21.44 68.70
CA LYS A 251 78.85 -20.27 68.90
C LYS A 251 78.83 -19.70 70.31
N LYS A 252 77.77 -19.95 71.09
CA LYS A 252 77.68 -19.52 72.49
C LYS A 252 78.47 -20.44 73.42
N GLN A 253 78.63 -21.72 73.04
CA GLN A 253 79.55 -22.67 73.68
C GLN A 253 81.02 -22.32 73.40
N GLU A 254 81.41 -22.04 72.15
CA GLU A 254 82.80 -21.66 71.81
C GLU A 254 83.27 -20.35 72.46
N ARG A 255 82.35 -19.40 72.73
CA ARG A 255 82.65 -18.14 73.44
C ARG A 255 82.87 -18.31 74.95
N ALA A 256 82.44 -19.42 75.54
CA ALA A 256 82.72 -19.74 76.94
C ALA A 256 84.19 -20.20 77.09
N ASP A 257 84.71 -20.96 76.12
CA ASP A 257 86.06 -21.54 76.19
C ASP A 257 87.18 -20.53 75.90
N TRP A 258 86.92 -19.51 75.07
CA TRP A 258 87.92 -18.47 74.77
C TRP A 258 88.14 -17.45 75.90
N ARG A 259 87.17 -17.31 76.83
CA ARG A 259 87.27 -16.37 77.97
C ARG A 259 88.10 -16.92 79.14
N ALA A 260 88.42 -18.22 79.16
CA ALA A 260 89.25 -18.85 80.19
C ALA A 260 90.78 -18.74 79.94
N ALA A 261 91.21 -18.48 78.69
CA ALA A 261 92.63 -18.50 78.32
C ALA A 261 93.33 -17.12 78.32
N LYS A 262 92.61 -16.02 78.58
CA LYS A 262 93.08 -14.65 78.28
C LYS A 262 93.30 -13.77 79.53
N GLN A 263 93.74 -14.36 80.63
CA GLN A 263 93.96 -13.64 81.90
C GLN A 263 95.30 -13.93 82.58
N LYS A 264 96.25 -14.63 81.93
CA LYS A 264 97.58 -14.94 82.48
C LYS A 264 98.78 -14.46 81.65
N GLU A 265 98.57 -13.78 80.54
CA GLU A 265 99.62 -13.48 79.55
C GLU A 265 99.80 -11.97 79.27
N ARG A 266 99.34 -11.10 80.19
CA ARG A 266 99.37 -9.63 80.00
C ARG A 266 100.32 -8.87 80.93
N GLU A 267 101.13 -9.53 81.76
CA GLU A 267 101.98 -8.84 82.75
C GLU A 267 103.48 -9.21 82.74
N ARG A 268 103.98 -10.02 81.79
CA ARG A 268 105.43 -10.40 81.79
C ARG A 268 106.23 -10.08 80.52
N GLU A 269 105.63 -9.48 79.48
CA GLU A 269 106.33 -9.25 78.19
C GLU A 269 106.63 -7.78 77.85
N ALA A 270 106.42 -6.83 78.75
CA ALA A 270 106.66 -5.41 78.48
C ALA A 270 108.15 -4.96 78.58
N ALA A 271 109.06 -5.80 79.10
CA ALA A 271 110.45 -5.39 79.37
C ALA A 271 111.54 -6.09 78.52
N ARG A 272 111.22 -7.15 77.75
CA ARG A 272 112.16 -7.82 76.84
C ARG A 272 111.93 -7.48 75.35
N ALA A 273 110.93 -6.65 75.06
CA ALA A 273 110.40 -6.37 73.72
C ALA A 273 111.05 -5.18 72.99
N ARG A 274 112.31 -4.83 73.24
CA ARG A 274 113.00 -3.77 72.47
C ARG A 274 114.26 -4.19 71.72
N LYS A 275 114.88 -5.33 72.05
CA LYS A 275 116.02 -5.89 71.29
C LYS A 275 115.70 -7.19 70.53
N ALA A 276 114.58 -7.85 70.83
CA ALA A 276 114.00 -8.91 69.99
C ALA A 276 113.10 -8.37 68.85
N LYS A 277 112.73 -7.09 68.92
CA LYS A 277 111.85 -6.44 67.93
C LYS A 277 112.50 -6.30 66.56
N GLU A 278 113.79 -6.04 66.46
CA GLU A 278 114.44 -5.85 65.14
C GLU A 278 114.55 -7.17 64.36
N LEU A 279 114.94 -8.27 65.03
CA LEU A 279 114.98 -9.61 64.43
C LEU A 279 113.56 -10.17 64.14
N GLN A 280 112.57 -9.85 64.97
CA GLN A 280 111.18 -10.18 64.69
C GLN A 280 110.59 -9.28 63.59
N GLU A 281 110.95 -8.01 63.49
CA GLU A 281 110.48 -7.09 62.45
C GLU A 281 110.98 -7.50 61.06
N GLU A 282 112.18 -8.07 60.95
CA GLU A 282 112.68 -8.68 59.72
C GLU A 282 111.89 -9.94 59.35
N GLN A 283 111.61 -10.82 60.33
CA GLN A 283 110.72 -11.98 60.13
C GLN A 283 109.28 -11.56 59.80
N PHE A 284 108.76 -10.50 60.42
CA PHE A 284 107.44 -9.92 60.16
C PHE A 284 107.40 -9.25 58.79
N ARG A 285 108.46 -8.60 58.33
CA ARG A 285 108.55 -8.06 56.96
C ARG A 285 108.56 -9.18 55.94
N MET A 286 109.25 -10.28 56.19
CA MET A 286 109.22 -11.47 55.31
C MET A 286 107.84 -12.14 55.32
N LEU A 287 107.19 -12.27 56.48
CA LEU A 287 105.83 -12.78 56.59
C LEU A 287 104.79 -11.81 55.99
N ALA A 288 105.00 -10.49 56.08
CA ALA A 288 104.14 -9.48 55.47
C ALA A 288 104.26 -9.50 53.95
N LYS A 289 105.47 -9.66 53.40
CA LYS A 289 105.67 -9.91 51.95
C LYS A 289 104.96 -11.18 51.50
N ARG A 290 105.06 -12.27 52.27
CA ARG A 290 104.30 -13.52 51.98
C ARG A 290 102.78 -13.32 52.08
N ARG A 291 102.30 -12.55 53.06
CA ARG A 291 100.87 -12.21 53.18
C ARG A 291 100.38 -11.34 52.02
N ALA A 292 101.19 -10.40 51.55
CA ALA A 292 100.88 -9.56 50.41
C ALA A 292 100.78 -10.38 49.12
N ILE A 293 101.74 -11.29 48.87
CA ILE A 293 101.69 -12.21 47.72
C ILE A 293 100.43 -13.09 47.78
N VAL A 294 100.11 -13.66 48.94
CA VAL A 294 98.88 -14.48 49.11
C VAL A 294 97.61 -13.64 48.94
N GLN A 295 97.61 -12.36 49.31
CA GLN A 295 96.50 -11.44 49.09
C GLN A 295 96.34 -11.11 47.60
N GLU A 296 97.43 -10.82 46.90
CA GLU A 296 97.43 -10.57 45.45
C GLU A 296 96.95 -11.81 44.68
N GLU A 297 97.42 -13.00 45.03
CA GLU A 297 96.92 -14.27 44.47
C GLU A 297 95.43 -14.46 44.73
N ARG A 298 94.95 -14.17 45.94
CA ARG A 298 93.52 -14.22 46.26
C ARG A 298 92.72 -13.20 45.46
N ASP A 299 93.22 -11.99 45.28
CA ASP A 299 92.55 -10.93 44.53
C ASP A 299 92.50 -11.26 43.04
N ILE A 300 93.55 -11.87 42.49
CA ILE A 300 93.57 -12.40 41.11
C ILE A 300 92.51 -13.49 40.95
N VAL A 301 92.45 -14.47 41.88
CA VAL A 301 91.44 -15.54 41.86
C VAL A 301 90.02 -14.98 42.00
N MET A 302 89.83 -13.96 42.84
CA MET A 302 88.53 -13.32 43.02
C MET A 302 88.11 -12.54 41.78
N LYS A 303 89.03 -11.83 41.11
CA LYS A 303 88.78 -11.17 39.82
C LYS A 303 88.41 -12.18 38.73
N GLN A 304 89.16 -13.27 38.60
CA GLN A 304 88.84 -14.35 37.66
C GLN A 304 87.44 -14.94 37.92
N ARG A 305 87.08 -15.20 39.19
CA ARG A 305 85.74 -15.65 39.56
C ARG A 305 84.65 -14.63 39.23
N GLN A 306 84.91 -13.34 39.45
CA GLN A 306 83.97 -12.28 39.08
C GLN A 306 83.77 -12.21 37.56
N ASP A 307 84.84 -12.29 36.78
CA ASP A 307 84.78 -12.32 35.31
C ASP A 307 84.03 -13.55 34.79
N GLU A 308 84.25 -14.72 35.39
CA GLU A 308 83.48 -15.93 35.06
C GLU A 308 81.99 -15.77 35.37
N ILE A 309 81.63 -15.14 36.50
CA ILE A 309 80.24 -14.86 36.85
C ILE A 309 79.62 -13.89 35.84
N LEU A 310 80.34 -12.85 35.43
CA LEU A 310 79.88 -11.88 34.43
C LEU A 310 79.69 -12.54 33.06
N LYS A 311 80.63 -13.38 32.62
CA LYS A 311 80.51 -14.17 31.38
C LYS A 311 79.30 -15.10 31.42
N LYS A 312 79.10 -15.83 32.53
CA LYS A 312 77.92 -16.71 32.72
C LYS A 312 76.61 -15.92 32.67
N ARG A 313 76.56 -14.73 33.27
CA ARG A 313 75.39 -13.84 33.21
C ARG A 313 75.12 -13.34 31.79
N GLN A 314 76.16 -12.98 31.05
CA GLN A 314 76.03 -12.52 29.66
C GLN A 314 75.47 -13.62 28.76
N VAL A 315 76.01 -14.85 28.85
CA VAL A 315 75.48 -16.01 28.12
C VAL A 315 74.02 -16.29 28.46
N ALA A 316 73.63 -16.19 29.74
CA ALA A 316 72.24 -16.37 30.16
C ALA A 316 71.31 -15.28 29.63
N LEU A 317 71.77 -14.02 29.58
CA LEU A 317 71.02 -12.91 28.98
C LEU A 317 70.84 -13.11 27.48
N ASP A 318 71.90 -13.47 26.75
CA ASP A 318 71.87 -13.72 25.31
C ASP A 318 70.95 -14.90 24.97
N ALA A 319 71.00 -15.99 25.75
CA ALA A 319 70.08 -17.12 25.61
C ALA A 319 68.62 -16.70 25.80
N ARG A 320 68.32 -15.86 26.79
CA ARG A 320 66.97 -15.33 27.02
C ARG A 320 66.50 -14.41 25.89
N LEU A 321 67.42 -13.62 25.33
CA LEU A 321 67.13 -12.70 24.23
C LEU A 321 66.85 -13.48 22.93
N ARG A 322 67.64 -14.52 22.63
CA ARG A 322 67.39 -15.46 21.53
C ARG A 322 66.06 -16.19 21.69
N LEU A 323 65.72 -16.67 22.88
CA LEU A 323 64.43 -17.32 23.14
C LEU A 323 63.26 -16.35 22.90
N ARG A 324 63.40 -15.07 23.28
CA ARG A 324 62.38 -14.05 23.00
C ARG A 324 62.25 -13.76 21.50
N GLN A 325 63.35 -13.73 20.76
CA GLN A 325 63.33 -13.54 19.31
C GLN A 325 62.69 -14.74 18.60
N ALA A 326 63.03 -15.98 19.00
CA ALA A 326 62.41 -17.19 18.48
C ALA A 326 60.88 -17.19 18.73
N LYS A 327 60.45 -16.92 19.97
CA LYS A 327 59.02 -16.81 20.30
C LYS A 327 58.29 -15.72 19.50
N LYS A 328 58.96 -14.61 19.19
CA LYS A 328 58.40 -13.56 18.34
C LYS A 328 58.29 -14.02 16.89
N ALA A 329 59.30 -14.71 16.37
CA ALA A 329 59.27 -15.27 15.01
C ALA A 329 58.17 -16.33 14.87
N ASP A 330 58.05 -17.25 15.82
CA ASP A 330 57.00 -18.27 15.85
C ASP A 330 55.61 -17.64 15.93
N ALA A 331 55.45 -16.58 16.74
CA ALA A 331 54.19 -15.85 16.85
C ALA A 331 53.81 -15.12 15.55
N LEU A 332 54.80 -14.54 14.84
CA LEU A 332 54.56 -13.91 13.54
C LEU A 332 54.18 -14.95 12.48
N ALA A 333 54.90 -16.07 12.41
CA ALA A 333 54.57 -17.17 11.49
C ALA A 333 53.16 -17.73 11.75
N ALA A 334 52.78 -17.90 13.03
CA ALA A 334 51.44 -18.32 13.39
C ALA A 334 50.38 -17.28 12.97
N ALA A 335 50.66 -15.98 13.14
CA ALA A 335 49.77 -14.92 12.71
C ALA A 335 49.58 -14.91 11.18
N GLU A 336 50.66 -15.06 10.41
CA GLU A 336 50.61 -15.17 8.94
C GLU A 336 49.78 -16.37 8.47
N THR A 337 49.92 -17.54 9.11
CA THR A 337 49.09 -18.71 8.76
C THR A 337 47.60 -18.47 9.03
N LEU A 338 47.27 -17.80 10.13
CA LEU A 338 45.89 -17.49 10.50
C LEU A 338 45.26 -16.46 9.54
N GLU A 339 46.05 -15.50 9.08
CA GLU A 339 45.62 -14.51 8.10
C GLU A 339 45.40 -15.15 6.72
N ALA A 340 46.30 -16.05 6.30
CA ALA A 340 46.14 -16.82 5.06
C ALA A 340 44.88 -17.72 5.08
N GLU A 341 44.59 -18.38 6.21
CA GLU A 341 43.35 -19.16 6.38
C GLU A 341 42.10 -18.27 6.33
N ARG A 342 42.13 -17.11 6.98
CA ARG A 342 41.04 -16.13 6.92
C ARG A 342 40.81 -15.63 5.50
N GLN A 343 41.88 -15.42 4.74
CA GLN A 343 41.79 -14.98 3.36
C GLN A 343 41.17 -16.06 2.47
N LYS A 344 41.59 -17.32 2.60
CA LYS A 344 40.95 -18.46 1.91
C LYS A 344 39.45 -18.55 2.21
N LEU A 345 39.06 -18.36 3.47
CA LEU A 345 37.63 -18.37 3.85
C LEU A 345 36.83 -17.22 3.21
N ARG A 346 37.45 -16.04 3.04
CA ARG A 346 36.84 -14.91 2.34
C ARG A 346 36.68 -15.22 0.86
N ASP A 347 37.74 -15.71 0.22
CA ASP A 347 37.72 -16.07 -1.20
C ASP A 347 36.68 -17.17 -1.50
N ASP A 348 36.57 -18.18 -0.63
CA ASP A 348 35.55 -19.22 -0.76
C ASP A 348 34.13 -18.70 -0.53
N ALA A 349 33.95 -17.73 0.38
CA ALA A 349 32.67 -17.07 0.58
C ALA A 349 32.28 -16.22 -0.64
N ASP A 350 33.25 -15.53 -1.25
CA ASP A 350 33.01 -14.70 -2.43
C ASP A 350 32.73 -15.56 -3.68
N LYS A 351 33.45 -16.66 -3.89
CA LYS A 351 33.12 -17.66 -4.92
C LYS A 351 31.71 -18.23 -4.75
N LYS A 352 31.29 -18.52 -3.51
CA LYS A 352 29.91 -18.97 -3.23
C LYS A 352 28.90 -17.89 -3.58
N LYS A 353 29.15 -16.63 -3.22
CA LYS A 353 28.26 -15.51 -3.58
C LYS A 353 28.17 -15.34 -5.09
N GLU A 354 29.28 -15.41 -5.82
CA GLU A 354 29.30 -15.34 -7.29
C GLU A 354 28.51 -16.48 -7.92
N HIS A 355 28.68 -17.71 -7.41
CA HIS A 355 27.91 -18.86 -7.86
C HIS A 355 26.40 -18.67 -7.61
N PHE A 356 26.01 -18.15 -6.45
CA PHE A 356 24.60 -17.84 -6.17
C PHE A 356 24.06 -16.74 -7.08
N LYS A 357 24.82 -15.66 -7.30
CA LYS A 357 24.46 -14.61 -8.26
C LYS A 357 24.24 -15.17 -9.67
N ALA A 358 25.14 -16.02 -10.15
CA ALA A 358 25.01 -16.65 -11.46
C ALA A 358 23.77 -17.56 -11.57
N LEU A 359 23.41 -18.28 -10.49
CA LEU A 359 22.17 -19.06 -10.45
C LEU A 359 20.93 -18.17 -10.43
N GLU A 360 20.98 -17.05 -9.70
CA GLU A 360 19.89 -16.09 -9.61
C GLU A 360 19.68 -15.37 -10.95
N GLU A 361 20.74 -14.96 -11.64
CA GLU A 361 20.68 -14.42 -13.00
C GLU A 361 20.05 -15.41 -13.99
N LYS A 362 20.43 -16.70 -13.94
CA LYS A 362 19.79 -17.74 -14.76
C LYS A 362 18.31 -17.90 -14.45
N ARG A 363 17.93 -17.83 -13.17
CA ARG A 363 16.54 -17.90 -12.74
C ARG A 363 15.74 -16.69 -13.24
N ILE A 364 16.27 -15.48 -13.05
CA ILE A 364 15.66 -14.23 -13.51
C ILE A 364 15.49 -14.27 -15.03
N HIS A 365 16.52 -14.71 -15.77
CA HIS A 365 16.44 -14.83 -17.21
C HIS A 365 15.35 -15.83 -17.65
N ALA A 366 15.25 -16.99 -16.99
CA ALA A 366 14.20 -17.97 -17.27
C ALA A 366 12.79 -17.43 -16.93
N GLU A 367 12.64 -16.70 -15.83
CA GLU A 367 11.38 -16.03 -15.46
C GLU A 367 10.99 -14.96 -16.48
N LEU A 368 11.95 -14.14 -16.93
CA LEU A 368 11.75 -13.12 -17.96
C LEU A 368 11.35 -13.74 -19.30
N MET A 369 11.93 -14.87 -19.69
CA MET A 369 11.52 -15.60 -20.91
C MET A 369 10.11 -16.19 -20.79
N ARG A 370 9.71 -16.69 -19.61
CA ARG A 370 8.34 -17.16 -19.35
C ARG A 370 7.34 -16.01 -19.36
N GLU A 371 7.72 -14.86 -18.83
CA GLU A 371 6.89 -13.66 -18.85
C GLU A 371 6.73 -13.09 -20.26
N LYS A 372 7.82 -13.03 -21.03
CA LYS A 372 7.78 -12.64 -22.45
C LYS A 372 6.83 -13.55 -23.23
N LYS A 373 6.94 -14.88 -23.04
CA LYS A 373 6.03 -15.84 -23.69
C LYS A 373 4.57 -15.61 -23.30
N ARG A 374 4.27 -15.40 -22.01
CA ARG A 374 2.91 -15.07 -21.54
C ARG A 374 2.39 -13.77 -22.14
N ASN A 375 3.25 -12.75 -22.24
CA ASN A 375 2.88 -11.47 -22.84
C ASN A 375 2.62 -11.60 -24.34
N ASP A 376 3.39 -12.42 -25.05
CA ASP A 376 3.15 -12.72 -26.47
C ASP A 376 1.83 -13.51 -26.64
N GLU A 377 1.55 -14.51 -25.80
CA GLU A 377 0.26 -15.23 -25.78
C GLU A 377 -0.92 -14.28 -25.50
N ILE A 378 -0.78 -13.36 -24.55
CA ILE A 378 -1.81 -12.34 -24.27
C ILE A 378 -2.01 -11.40 -25.47
N ARG A 379 -0.92 -10.98 -26.13
CA ARG A 379 -1.01 -10.15 -27.33
C ARG A 379 -1.75 -10.85 -28.45
N ASP A 380 -1.45 -12.13 -28.69
CA ASP A 380 -2.12 -12.93 -29.72
C ASP A 380 -3.62 -13.06 -29.44
N VAL A 381 -4.01 -13.30 -28.17
CA VAL A 381 -5.41 -13.33 -27.74
C VAL A 381 -6.10 -11.97 -27.91
N VAL A 382 -5.42 -10.87 -27.58
CA VAL A 382 -5.98 -9.53 -27.79
C VAL A 382 -6.19 -9.24 -29.28
N LEU A 383 -5.23 -9.65 -30.12
CA LEU A 383 -5.35 -9.50 -31.57
C LEU A 383 -6.50 -10.34 -32.15
N SER A 384 -6.71 -11.57 -31.66
CA SER A 384 -7.85 -12.39 -32.10
C SER A 384 -9.18 -11.76 -31.68
N ILE A 385 -9.31 -11.29 -30.44
CA ILE A 385 -10.52 -10.58 -29.97
C ILE A 385 -10.79 -9.33 -30.81
N GLN A 386 -9.76 -8.58 -31.18
CA GLN A 386 -9.91 -7.41 -32.05
C GLN A 386 -10.33 -7.78 -33.48
N ALA A 387 -9.84 -8.91 -34.02
CA ALA A 387 -10.26 -9.41 -35.32
C ALA A 387 -11.72 -9.84 -35.30
N ASP A 388 -12.13 -10.64 -34.29
CA ASP A 388 -13.51 -11.10 -34.10
C ASP A 388 -14.47 -9.91 -33.94
N TYR A 389 -14.06 -8.89 -33.17
CA TYR A 389 -14.86 -7.67 -33.01
C TYR A 389 -15.03 -6.90 -34.32
N ARG A 390 -13.99 -6.83 -35.17
CA ARG A 390 -14.09 -6.19 -36.49
C ARG A 390 -15.01 -6.97 -37.41
N GLU A 391 -14.95 -8.30 -37.38
CA GLU A 391 -15.84 -9.16 -38.16
C GLU A 391 -17.30 -8.96 -37.75
N GLN A 392 -17.59 -8.97 -36.44
CA GLN A 392 -18.93 -8.66 -35.92
C GLN A 392 -19.43 -7.27 -36.32
N GLN A 393 -18.56 -6.25 -36.33
CA GLN A 393 -18.93 -4.91 -36.81
C GLN A 393 -19.25 -4.88 -38.31
N MET A 394 -18.51 -5.66 -39.11
CA MET A 394 -18.78 -5.81 -40.54
C MET A 394 -20.11 -6.53 -40.78
N GLU A 395 -20.37 -7.63 -40.08
CA GLU A 395 -21.65 -8.37 -40.15
C GLU A 395 -22.83 -7.47 -39.76
N LEU A 396 -22.74 -6.75 -38.64
CA LEU A 396 -23.77 -5.79 -38.21
C LEU A 396 -23.99 -4.67 -39.24
N ALA A 397 -22.93 -4.21 -39.92
CA ALA A 397 -23.04 -3.22 -40.98
C ALA A 397 -23.72 -3.80 -42.23
N GLU A 398 -23.42 -5.03 -42.61
CA GLU A 398 -24.08 -5.74 -43.71
C GLU A 398 -25.55 -6.03 -43.42
N GLU A 399 -25.89 -6.49 -42.22
CA GLU A 399 -27.27 -6.69 -41.78
C GLU A 399 -28.06 -5.38 -41.83
N LYS A 400 -27.47 -4.27 -41.36
CA LYS A 400 -28.09 -2.94 -41.47
C LYS A 400 -28.35 -2.56 -42.92
N LYS A 401 -27.39 -2.81 -43.83
CA LYS A 401 -27.58 -2.56 -45.27
C LYS A 401 -28.71 -3.42 -45.85
N ARG A 402 -28.75 -4.72 -45.54
CA ARG A 402 -29.82 -5.63 -45.97
C ARG A 402 -31.19 -5.17 -45.47
N LEU A 403 -31.29 -4.73 -44.21
CA LEU A 403 -32.52 -4.19 -43.63
C LEU A 403 -32.99 -2.90 -44.34
N ILE A 404 -32.06 -2.01 -44.71
CA ILE A 404 -32.37 -0.79 -45.45
C ILE A 404 -32.87 -1.14 -46.87
N GLU A 405 -32.19 -2.07 -47.56
CA GLU A 405 -32.59 -2.55 -48.88
C GLU A 405 -33.96 -3.23 -48.85
N GLU A 406 -34.23 -4.10 -47.87
CA GLU A 406 -35.52 -4.76 -47.72
C GLU A 406 -36.65 -3.75 -47.47
N LYS A 407 -36.40 -2.74 -46.62
CA LYS A 407 -37.35 -1.63 -46.39
C LYS A 407 -37.59 -0.82 -47.67
N ALA A 408 -36.55 -0.54 -48.45
CA ALA A 408 -36.67 0.18 -49.72
C ALA A 408 -37.50 -0.61 -50.74
N VAL A 409 -37.27 -1.93 -50.84
CA VAL A 409 -38.06 -2.82 -51.72
C VAL A 409 -39.52 -2.87 -51.28
N LYS A 410 -39.80 -3.01 -49.98
CA LYS A 410 -41.17 -2.97 -49.44
C LYS A 410 -41.85 -1.63 -49.73
N ALA A 411 -41.15 -0.51 -49.52
CA ALA A 411 -41.67 0.82 -49.83
C ALA A 411 -41.97 1.00 -51.33
N ALA A 412 -41.13 0.48 -52.22
CA ALA A 412 -41.35 0.50 -53.67
C ALA A 412 -42.57 -0.35 -54.07
N LEU A 413 -42.75 -1.54 -53.48
CA LEU A 413 -43.93 -2.38 -53.70
C LEU A 413 -45.20 -1.71 -53.21
N ASP A 414 -45.19 -1.10 -52.03
CA ASP A 414 -46.34 -0.38 -51.49
C ASP A 414 -46.66 0.87 -52.31
N ALA A 415 -45.66 1.61 -52.79
CA ALA A 415 -45.84 2.71 -53.72
C ALA A 415 -46.51 2.25 -55.02
N ARG A 416 -46.07 1.11 -55.58
CA ARG A 416 -46.68 0.50 -56.77
C ARG A 416 -48.14 0.07 -56.52
N LYS A 417 -48.44 -0.53 -55.37
CA LYS A 417 -49.83 -0.87 -54.98
C LYS A 417 -50.70 0.38 -54.86
N ARG A 418 -50.20 1.44 -54.22
CA ARG A 418 -50.91 2.72 -54.10
C ARG A 418 -51.17 3.35 -55.47
N ALA A 419 -50.19 3.31 -56.39
CA ALA A 419 -50.35 3.81 -57.74
C ALA A 419 -51.42 3.01 -58.52
N MET A 420 -51.41 1.68 -58.41
CA MET A 420 -52.43 0.82 -59.03
C MET A 420 -53.84 1.11 -58.49
N LEU A 421 -53.99 1.26 -57.17
CA LEU A 421 -55.27 1.61 -56.55
C LEU A 421 -55.77 3.00 -56.99
N ARG A 422 -54.87 3.97 -57.15
CA ARG A 422 -55.22 5.30 -57.70
C ARG A 422 -55.70 5.19 -59.15
N ALA A 423 -54.99 4.43 -60.00
CA ALA A 423 -55.41 4.22 -61.39
C ALA A 423 -56.79 3.56 -61.49
N GLN A 424 -57.05 2.52 -60.68
CA GLN A 424 -58.38 1.88 -60.62
C GLN A 424 -59.47 2.85 -60.14
N ALA A 425 -59.17 3.70 -59.16
CA ALA A 425 -60.11 4.70 -58.68
C ALA A 425 -60.41 5.76 -59.75
N GLU A 426 -59.41 6.17 -60.53
CA GLU A 426 -59.56 7.08 -61.66
C GLU A 426 -60.38 6.47 -62.79
N GLU A 427 -60.13 5.22 -63.17
CA GLU A 427 -60.96 4.47 -64.15
C GLU A 427 -62.41 4.39 -63.69
N HIS A 428 -62.65 4.06 -62.41
CA HIS A 428 -63.99 4.00 -61.85
C HIS A 428 -64.68 5.39 -61.82
N GLN A 429 -63.92 6.46 -61.57
CA GLN A 429 -64.43 7.83 -61.70
C GLN A 429 -64.76 8.19 -63.15
N GLN A 430 -63.92 7.81 -64.11
CA GLN A 430 -64.18 8.03 -65.54
C GLN A 430 -65.44 7.28 -65.98
N TRP A 431 -65.61 6.04 -65.54
CA TRP A 431 -66.83 5.26 -65.79
C TRP A 431 -68.07 5.93 -65.22
N ARG A 432 -68.00 6.43 -63.97
CA ARG A 432 -69.10 7.20 -63.35
C ARG A 432 -69.42 8.46 -64.16
N LYS A 433 -68.41 9.18 -64.64
CA LYS A 433 -68.59 10.39 -65.48
C LYS A 433 -69.25 10.05 -66.82
N GLN A 434 -68.81 8.98 -67.49
CA GLN A 434 -69.42 8.52 -68.73
C GLN A 434 -70.89 8.12 -68.53
N ARG A 435 -71.18 7.40 -67.44
CA ARG A 435 -72.55 7.01 -67.09
C ARG A 435 -73.43 8.22 -66.77
N ALA A 436 -72.90 9.20 -66.04
CA ALA A 436 -73.61 10.46 -65.77
C ALA A 436 -73.87 11.26 -67.07
N LEU A 437 -72.93 11.29 -68.00
CA LEU A 437 -73.13 11.89 -69.32
C LEU A 437 -74.20 11.17 -70.13
N GLN A 438 -74.22 9.83 -70.13
CA GLN A 438 -75.27 9.05 -70.78
C GLN A 438 -76.66 9.35 -70.20
N MET A 439 -76.79 9.38 -68.88
CA MET A 439 -78.05 9.74 -68.21
C MET A 439 -78.48 11.17 -68.58
N ALA A 440 -77.55 12.13 -68.60
CA ALA A 440 -77.85 13.50 -69.00
C ALA A 440 -78.27 13.61 -70.49
N GLU A 441 -77.66 12.83 -71.38
CA GLU A 441 -78.07 12.73 -72.79
C GLU A 441 -79.45 12.10 -72.94
N GLU A 442 -79.78 11.07 -72.15
CA GLU A 442 -81.10 10.45 -72.10
C GLU A 442 -82.16 11.41 -71.55
N GLU A 443 -81.85 12.15 -70.48
CA GLU A 443 -82.72 13.21 -69.96
C GLU A 443 -82.95 14.30 -71.01
N MET A 444 -81.91 14.74 -71.72
CA MET A 444 -82.06 15.71 -72.81
C MET A 444 -82.87 15.16 -73.99
N LYS A 445 -82.78 13.86 -74.29
CA LYS A 445 -83.64 13.20 -75.28
C LYS A 445 -85.10 13.17 -74.80
N ASN A 446 -85.34 12.79 -73.55
CA ASN A 446 -86.68 12.78 -72.96
C ASN A 446 -87.30 14.18 -72.91
N VAL A 447 -86.51 15.22 -72.58
CA VAL A 447 -86.97 16.61 -72.62
C VAL A 447 -87.32 17.02 -74.05
N LYS A 448 -86.48 16.68 -75.04
CA LYS A 448 -86.78 16.94 -76.46
C LYS A 448 -88.02 16.18 -76.95
N GLU A 449 -88.22 14.96 -76.48
CA GLU A 449 -89.40 14.15 -76.79
C GLU A 449 -90.67 14.74 -76.15
N GLN A 450 -90.59 15.22 -74.90
CA GLN A 450 -91.67 15.94 -74.23
C GLN A 450 -91.97 17.29 -74.90
N GLU A 451 -90.96 18.03 -75.35
CA GLU A 451 -91.15 19.26 -76.13
C GLU A 451 -91.75 18.97 -77.50
N TRP A 452 -91.36 17.88 -78.15
CA TRP A 452 -91.94 17.43 -79.40
C TRP A 452 -93.42 17.04 -79.23
N LEU A 453 -93.76 16.30 -78.16
CA LEU A 453 -95.14 15.99 -77.78
C LEU A 453 -95.94 17.25 -77.47
N ARG A 454 -95.38 18.20 -76.70
CA ARG A 454 -96.04 19.49 -76.42
C ARG A 454 -96.28 20.32 -77.68
N ARG A 455 -95.38 20.30 -78.66
CA ARG A 455 -95.61 20.97 -79.95
C ARG A 455 -96.72 20.28 -80.74
N HIS A 456 -96.77 18.95 -80.71
CA HIS A 456 -97.84 18.19 -81.34
C HIS A 456 -99.21 18.37 -80.67
N ASP A 457 -99.23 18.50 -79.34
CA ASP A 457 -100.44 18.82 -78.55
C ASP A 457 -100.86 20.30 -78.77
N ALA A 458 -99.90 21.22 -78.87
CA ALA A 458 -100.17 22.62 -79.20
C ALA A 458 -100.63 22.83 -80.65
N ASP A 459 -100.25 21.96 -81.58
CA ASP A 459 -100.75 21.94 -82.95
C ASP A 459 -102.14 21.27 -83.05
N ALA A 460 -102.61 20.57 -82.01
CA ALA A 460 -103.97 20.02 -81.91
C ALA A 460 -104.98 20.97 -81.24
N GLU A 461 -104.51 21.98 -80.48
CA GLU A 461 -105.35 22.93 -79.74
C GLU A 461 -105.49 24.31 -80.42
N LYS A 462 -105.00 24.47 -81.66
CA LYS A 462 -104.94 25.75 -82.38
C LYS A 462 -105.72 25.74 -83.70
N ASP A 463 -107.01 25.39 -83.64
CA ASP A 463 -107.93 25.61 -84.76
C ASP A 463 -109.27 26.26 -84.36
N VAL A 464 -109.34 26.91 -83.19
CA VAL A 464 -110.47 27.78 -82.81
C VAL A 464 -109.97 28.99 -82.00
N LEU A 465 -110.30 30.19 -82.49
CA LEU A 465 -110.15 31.53 -81.90
C LEU A 465 -108.90 32.35 -82.25
N ASP A 466 -109.11 33.01 -83.39
CA ASP A 466 -108.45 34.17 -83.98
C ASP A 466 -108.84 35.48 -83.25
N LYS A 467 -107.88 36.43 -83.23
CA LYS A 467 -108.02 37.90 -83.02
C LYS A 467 -108.45 38.46 -81.65
N ASN A 468 -107.47 38.98 -80.89
CA ASN A 468 -107.46 40.41 -80.52
C ASN A 468 -106.06 40.96 -80.14
N LYS A 469 -105.86 42.20 -80.59
CA LYS A 469 -104.70 43.12 -80.59
C LYS A 469 -104.64 43.82 -79.20
N GLU A 470 -103.50 44.10 -78.55
CA GLU A 470 -102.53 45.21 -78.78
C GLU A 470 -101.29 45.10 -77.82
N PRO A 471 -100.21 45.90 -78.01
CA PRO A 471 -98.84 45.58 -77.57
C PRO A 471 -98.31 46.44 -76.40
N GLU A 472 -97.36 45.93 -75.61
CA GLU A 472 -96.53 46.77 -74.71
C GLU A 472 -95.19 46.10 -74.28
N GLU A 473 -94.11 46.83 -74.58
CA GLU A 473 -92.84 47.07 -73.85
C GLU A 473 -92.04 45.95 -73.14
N ASN A 474 -90.91 45.63 -73.77
CA ASN A 474 -89.51 45.67 -73.31
C ASN A 474 -89.11 45.57 -71.81
N GLU A 475 -87.95 44.92 -71.64
CA GLU A 475 -87.04 44.85 -70.47
C GLU A 475 -87.24 43.75 -69.41
N GLY A 476 -86.22 42.89 -69.29
CA GLY A 476 -86.12 41.89 -68.23
C GLY A 476 -85.00 40.87 -68.47
N ILE A 477 -83.76 41.32 -68.62
CA ILE A 477 -82.57 40.45 -68.51
C ILE A 477 -82.46 40.02 -67.05
N PRO A 478 -82.49 38.72 -66.71
CA PRO A 478 -82.17 38.30 -65.36
C PRO A 478 -80.65 38.39 -65.20
N ILE A 479 -80.22 39.44 -64.50
CA ILE A 479 -78.89 39.53 -63.90
C ILE A 479 -78.85 38.43 -62.83
N GLU A 480 -78.23 37.30 -63.16
CA GLU A 480 -77.76 36.36 -62.14
C GLU A 480 -76.54 37.00 -61.45
N ASP A 481 -76.81 37.57 -60.28
CA ASP A 481 -75.89 38.11 -59.27
C ASP A 481 -74.39 37.92 -59.53
N GLU A 482 -73.74 38.97 -60.04
CA GLU A 482 -72.27 39.07 -60.13
C GLU A 482 -71.59 38.86 -58.77
N GLU A 483 -72.28 39.07 -57.64
CA GLU A 483 -71.79 38.77 -56.30
C GLU A 483 -71.62 37.26 -56.05
N ILE A 484 -72.51 36.41 -56.57
CA ILE A 484 -72.41 34.95 -56.40
C ILE A 484 -71.24 34.40 -57.24
N LEU A 485 -71.01 34.98 -58.42
CA LEU A 485 -69.88 34.63 -59.29
C LEU A 485 -68.54 35.13 -58.72
N ARG A 486 -68.52 36.32 -58.09
CA ARG A 486 -67.35 36.83 -57.34
C ARG A 486 -67.02 35.97 -56.13
N LEU A 487 -68.01 35.59 -55.32
CA LEU A 487 -67.83 34.74 -54.14
C LEU A 487 -67.30 33.34 -54.52
N LYS A 488 -67.81 32.75 -55.61
CA LYS A 488 -67.31 31.46 -56.12
C LYS A 488 -65.88 31.57 -56.65
N LEU A 489 -65.51 32.65 -57.33
CA LEU A 489 -64.14 32.87 -57.81
C LEU A 489 -63.16 33.17 -56.66
N GLU A 490 -63.58 33.91 -55.63
CA GLU A 490 -62.75 34.20 -54.45
C GLU A 490 -62.52 32.95 -53.60
N GLN A 491 -63.55 32.10 -53.42
CA GLN A 491 -63.40 30.80 -52.75
C GLN A 491 -62.43 29.88 -53.51
N ARG A 492 -62.55 29.81 -54.85
CA ARG A 492 -61.61 29.02 -55.68
C ARG A 492 -60.17 29.55 -55.62
N ALA A 493 -59.99 30.86 -55.48
CA ALA A 493 -58.68 31.47 -55.31
C ALA A 493 -58.08 31.20 -53.91
N ARG A 494 -58.91 31.18 -52.86
CA ARG A 494 -58.48 30.79 -51.49
C ARG A 494 -58.12 29.32 -51.39
N GLU A 495 -58.87 28.44 -52.06
CA GLU A 495 -58.56 27.00 -52.12
C GLU A 495 -57.23 26.75 -52.85
N LYS A 496 -57.00 27.39 -53.99
CA LYS A 496 -55.70 27.32 -54.69
C LYS A 496 -54.52 27.83 -53.85
N ARG A 497 -54.70 28.85 -53.01
CA ARG A 497 -53.65 29.32 -52.10
C ARG A 497 -53.37 28.31 -50.98
N LYS A 498 -54.40 27.68 -50.41
CA LYS A 498 -54.25 26.60 -49.42
C LYS A 498 -53.58 25.35 -49.99
N GLU A 499 -53.87 24.98 -51.23
CA GLU A 499 -53.19 23.87 -51.92
C GLU A 499 -51.70 24.19 -52.19
N ALA A 500 -51.38 25.44 -52.55
CA ALA A 500 -49.98 25.86 -52.75
C ALA A 500 -49.17 25.91 -51.45
N GLU A 501 -49.77 26.33 -50.33
CA GLU A 501 -49.11 26.38 -49.02
C GLU A 501 -48.97 24.99 -48.36
N SER A 502 -49.88 24.05 -48.65
CA SER A 502 -49.82 22.68 -48.11
C SER A 502 -48.88 21.74 -48.89
N GLY A 503 -48.50 22.10 -50.13
CA GLY A 503 -47.59 21.30 -50.96
C GLY A 503 -46.10 21.53 -50.71
N GLY A 504 -45.72 22.45 -49.81
CA GLY A 504 -44.33 22.93 -49.66
C GLY A 504 -43.54 22.36 -48.47
N ARG A 505 -44.02 21.34 -47.76
CA ARG A 505 -43.38 20.91 -46.50
C ARG A 505 -43.23 19.40 -46.36
N THR A 506 -42.44 18.80 -47.23
CA THR A 506 -41.75 17.53 -46.96
C THR A 506 -40.47 17.45 -47.77
N ASP A 507 -39.34 17.41 -47.04
CA ASP A 507 -38.04 16.80 -47.35
C ASP A 507 -36.83 17.77 -47.26
N VAL A 508 -36.38 17.95 -46.00
CA VAL A 508 -34.97 18.12 -45.59
C VAL A 508 -34.70 17.11 -44.48
#